data_AF-X6N338-F1
#
_entry.id   AF-X6N338-F1
#
_cell.length_a   1.000
_cell.length_b   1.000
_cell.length_c   1.000
_cell.angle_alpha   90.00
_cell.angle_beta   90.00
_cell.angle_gamma   90.00
#
_symmetry.space_group_name_H-M   'P 1'
#
loop_
_entity.id
_entity.type
_entity.pdbx_description
1 polymer ?
#
loop_
_entity_poly.entity_id
_entity_poly.type
_entity_poly.pdbx_seq_one_letter_code
_entity_poly.pdbx_strand_id
1 'polypeptide(L)'
;MSLVALKLTEKDNQLKLPVYSAAVVSGLHLLLAVRMSFFRIEHRLRKDDGKLDEDFYSSDAFKVASRTQLNHAEYSGVFVALLLYLQARADKTQNLTTTAKVACLLTTIGSVIFTIGFATVENLSKTNKLKLIGATTRYAGFAALVLSVLQAGLQQ
;
A
#
# COMPACT_ATOMS: atom_id res chain seq x y z
N MET A 1 -19.88 -16.99 24.41
CA MET A 1 -19.07 -15.75 24.50
C MET A 1 -20.01 -14.61 24.87
N SER A 2 -19.75 -13.82 25.93
CA SER A 2 -20.65 -12.74 26.36
C SER A 2 -20.64 -11.56 25.39
N LEU A 3 -21.78 -10.87 25.23
CA LEU A 3 -21.93 -9.66 24.40
C LEU A 3 -20.88 -8.58 24.77
N VAL A 4 -20.49 -8.52 26.04
CA VAL A 4 -19.47 -7.59 26.56
C VAL A 4 -18.09 -7.93 26.01
N ALA A 5 -17.72 -9.22 25.98
CA ALA A 5 -16.42 -9.65 25.44
C ALA A 5 -16.31 -9.34 23.93
N LEU A 6 -17.42 -9.47 23.20
CA LEU A 6 -17.47 -9.18 21.77
C LEU A 6 -17.24 -7.67 21.48
N LYS A 7 -17.91 -6.78 22.23
CA LYS A 7 -17.72 -5.33 22.12
C LYS A 7 -16.30 -4.86 22.49
N LEU A 8 -15.69 -5.48 23.50
CA LEU A 8 -14.32 -5.18 23.90
C LEU A 8 -13.32 -5.59 22.79
N THR A 9 -13.55 -6.75 22.17
CA THR A 9 -12.72 -7.25 21.06
C THR A 9 -12.85 -6.37 19.83
N GLU A 10 -14.06 -5.90 19.50
CA GLU A 10 -14.28 -4.94 18.41
C GLU A 10 -13.57 -3.61 18.65
N LYS A 11 -13.63 -3.08 19.88
CA LYS A 11 -12.93 -1.84 20.24
C LYS A 11 -11.42 -1.99 20.09
N ASP A 12 -10.85 -3.09 20.57
CA ASP A 12 -9.40 -3.38 20.45
C ASP A 12 -8.98 -3.51 18.98
N ASN A 13 -9.77 -4.21 18.17
CA ASN A 13 -9.51 -4.33 16.73
C ASN A 13 -9.56 -2.98 15.98
N GLN A 14 -10.48 -2.10 16.36
CA GLN A 14 -10.56 -0.76 15.76
C GLN A 14 -9.36 0.11 16.10
N LEU A 15 -8.79 -0.04 17.31
CA LEU A 15 -7.59 0.68 17.72
C LEU A 15 -6.33 0.18 16.99
N LYS A 16 -6.32 -1.09 16.56
CA LYS A 16 -5.22 -1.73 15.81
C LYS A 16 -5.34 -1.59 14.28
N LEU A 17 -6.37 -0.89 13.79
CA LEU A 17 -6.54 -0.68 12.35
C LEU A 17 -5.31 -0.04 11.68
N PRO A 18 -4.66 1.00 12.25
CA PRO A 18 -3.49 1.60 11.63
C PRO A 18 -2.31 0.62 11.48
N VAL A 19 -2.04 -0.23 12.47
CA VAL A 19 -0.97 -1.24 12.36
C VAL A 19 -1.29 -2.31 11.30
N TYR A 20 -2.54 -2.75 11.18
CA TYR A 20 -2.93 -3.68 10.11
C TYR A 20 -2.80 -3.03 8.73
N SER A 21 -3.21 -1.78 8.59
CA SER A 21 -3.02 -1.00 7.37
C SER A 21 -1.54 -0.86 7.00
N ALA A 22 -0.68 -0.57 7.98
CA ALA A 22 0.76 -0.45 7.77
C ALA A 22 1.35 -1.80 7.31
N ALA A 23 0.97 -2.90 7.95
CA ALA A 23 1.41 -4.25 7.59
C ALA A 23 1.01 -4.61 6.14
N VAL A 24 -0.20 -4.28 5.72
CA VAL A 24 -0.64 -4.52 4.32
C VAL A 24 0.15 -3.68 3.34
N VAL A 25 0.34 -2.38 3.59
CA VAL A 25 1.10 -1.48 2.69
C VAL A 25 2.56 -1.92 2.57
N SER A 26 3.20 -2.26 3.69
CA SER A 26 4.56 -2.82 3.71
C SER A 26 4.64 -4.17 3.00
N GLY A 27 3.64 -5.03 3.19
CA GLY A 27 3.53 -6.31 2.50
C GLY A 27 3.44 -6.14 0.98
N LEU A 28 2.59 -5.22 0.49
CA LEU A 28 2.51 -4.90 -0.94
C LEU A 28 3.86 -4.39 -1.48
N HIS A 29 4.55 -3.52 -0.73
CA HIS A 29 5.87 -3.03 -1.13
C HIS A 29 6.88 -4.19 -1.26
N LEU A 30 6.93 -5.08 -0.26
CA LEU A 30 7.80 -6.25 -0.27
C LEU A 30 7.48 -7.19 -1.44
N LEU A 31 6.20 -7.48 -1.67
CA LEU A 31 5.76 -8.33 -2.78
C LEU A 31 6.20 -7.77 -4.14
N LEU A 32 6.07 -6.46 -4.35
CA LEU A 32 6.51 -5.80 -5.58
C LEU A 32 8.04 -5.82 -5.73
N ALA A 33 8.79 -5.63 -4.64
CA ALA A 33 10.24 -5.71 -4.64
C ALA A 33 10.74 -7.15 -4.97
N VAL A 34 10.10 -8.16 -4.39
CA VAL A 34 10.37 -9.58 -4.69
C VAL A 34 10.06 -9.88 -6.15
N ARG A 35 8.90 -9.44 -6.66
CA ARG A 35 8.55 -9.59 -8.08
C ARG A 35 9.60 -8.97 -9.01
N MET A 36 10.08 -7.77 -8.70
CA MET A 36 11.15 -7.13 -9.50
C MET A 36 12.48 -7.88 -9.41
N SER A 37 12.76 -8.51 -8.27
CA SER A 37 13.96 -9.34 -8.11
C SER A 37 13.87 -10.59 -8.99
N PHE A 38 12.71 -11.24 -9.07
CA PHE A 38 12.50 -12.37 -9.98
C PHE A 38 12.69 -12.00 -11.45
N PHE A 39 12.14 -10.87 -11.90
CA PHE A 39 12.39 -10.37 -13.27
C PHE A 39 13.90 -10.22 -13.57
N ARG A 40 14.67 -9.68 -12.62
CA ARG A 40 16.13 -9.50 -12.79
C ARG A 40 16.89 -10.83 -12.80
N ILE A 41 16.47 -11.79 -11.97
CA ILE A 41 17.06 -13.13 -11.93
C ILE A 41 16.77 -13.87 -13.24
N GLU A 42 15.53 -13.85 -13.71
CA GLU A 42 15.12 -14.49 -14.96
C GLU A 42 15.92 -13.94 -16.15
N HIS A 43 16.08 -12.61 -16.22
CA HIS A 43 16.93 -11.99 -17.25
C HIS A 43 18.38 -12.47 -17.20
N ARG A 44 18.97 -12.60 -16.00
CA ARG A 44 20.33 -13.13 -15.84
C ARG A 44 20.42 -14.59 -16.29
N LEU A 45 19.47 -15.43 -15.91
CA LEU A 45 19.47 -16.84 -16.32
C LEU A 45 19.37 -16.99 -17.85
N ARG A 46 18.49 -16.20 -18.50
CA ARG A 46 18.35 -16.22 -19.97
C ARG A 46 19.62 -15.72 -20.67
N LYS A 47 20.33 -14.77 -20.07
CA LYS A 47 21.65 -14.32 -20.54
C LYS A 47 22.69 -15.46 -20.48
N ASP A 48 22.76 -16.16 -19.36
CA ASP A 48 23.73 -17.23 -19.15
C ASP A 48 23.49 -18.43 -20.08
N ASP A 49 22.22 -18.70 -20.42
CA ASP A 49 21.81 -19.72 -21.40
C ASP A 49 22.04 -19.32 -22.88
N GLY A 50 22.60 -18.13 -23.15
CA GLY A 50 22.75 -17.61 -24.51
C GLY A 50 21.43 -17.20 -25.19
N LYS A 51 20.31 -17.19 -24.45
CA LYS A 51 18.98 -16.75 -24.90
C LYS A 51 18.73 -15.29 -24.52
N LEU A 52 19.76 -14.46 -24.65
CA LEU A 52 19.69 -13.06 -24.27
C LEU A 52 18.66 -12.34 -25.15
N ASP A 53 17.64 -11.81 -24.50
CA ASP A 53 16.70 -10.89 -25.11
C ASP A 53 17.24 -9.48 -24.83
N GLU A 54 17.94 -8.88 -25.80
CA GLU A 54 18.58 -7.54 -25.65
C GLU A 54 17.56 -6.47 -25.23
N ASP A 55 16.28 -6.72 -25.47
CA ASP A 55 15.14 -5.86 -25.17
C ASP A 55 14.41 -6.17 -23.86
N PHE A 56 14.94 -7.01 -22.97
CA PHE A 56 14.24 -7.36 -21.73
C PHE A 56 13.81 -6.13 -20.89
N TYR A 57 14.71 -5.17 -20.71
CA TYR A 57 14.41 -3.93 -19.98
C TYR A 57 13.49 -2.98 -20.77
N SER A 58 13.41 -3.15 -22.09
CA SER A 58 12.51 -2.40 -22.95
C SER A 58 11.12 -3.06 -23.06
N SER A 59 10.97 -4.32 -22.61
CA SER A 59 9.70 -5.03 -22.58
C SER A 59 8.63 -4.29 -21.75
N ASP A 60 7.40 -4.31 -22.27
CA ASP A 60 6.26 -3.69 -21.61
C ASP A 60 6.01 -4.29 -20.22
N ALA A 61 6.16 -5.61 -20.07
CA ALA A 61 5.99 -6.30 -18.78
C ALA A 61 6.97 -5.79 -17.71
N PHE A 62 8.26 -5.64 -18.05
CA PHE A 62 9.26 -5.11 -17.13
C PHE A 62 9.00 -3.63 -16.81
N LYS A 63 8.74 -2.81 -17.83
CA LYS A 63 8.44 -1.38 -17.69
C LYS A 63 7.23 -1.14 -16.80
N VAL A 64 6.18 -1.92 -17.01
CA VAL A 64 5.00 -1.97 -16.16
C VAL A 64 5.47 -2.33 -14.74
N ALA A 65 5.96 -3.54 -14.48
CA ALA A 65 6.32 -3.97 -13.12
C ALA A 65 7.23 -2.96 -12.37
N SER A 66 8.24 -2.43 -13.06
CA SER A 66 9.17 -1.42 -12.54
C SER A 66 8.48 -0.13 -12.12
N ARG A 67 7.58 0.42 -12.96
CA ARG A 67 6.86 1.66 -12.63
C ARG A 67 5.97 1.52 -11.41
N THR A 68 5.37 0.35 -11.19
CA THR A 68 4.54 0.13 -10.00
C THR A 68 5.34 -0.09 -8.74
N GLN A 69 6.45 -0.81 -8.83
CA GLN A 69 7.35 -0.93 -7.70
C GLN A 69 7.89 0.45 -7.29
N LEU A 70 8.32 1.28 -8.24
CA LEU A 70 8.77 2.65 -7.98
C LEU A 70 7.66 3.50 -7.33
N ASN A 71 6.45 3.47 -7.89
CA ASN A 71 5.34 4.21 -7.32
C ASN A 71 5.02 3.78 -5.88
N HIS A 72 5.07 2.48 -5.56
CA HIS A 72 4.94 2.05 -4.17
C HIS A 72 6.13 2.46 -3.31
N ALA A 73 7.36 2.42 -3.82
CA ALA A 73 8.55 2.81 -3.08
C ALA A 73 8.52 4.30 -2.67
N GLU A 74 8.00 5.17 -3.52
CA GLU A 74 7.88 6.61 -3.26
C GLU A 74 6.93 6.94 -2.09
N TYR A 75 5.81 6.22 -1.97
CA TYR A 75 4.76 6.57 -0.99
C TYR A 75 4.68 5.65 0.23
N SER A 76 5.08 4.39 0.11
CA SER A 76 4.88 3.38 1.17
C SER A 76 5.55 3.78 2.50
N GLY A 77 6.77 4.30 2.47
CA GLY A 77 7.47 4.75 3.67
C GLY A 77 6.71 5.85 4.42
N VAL A 78 6.20 6.84 3.68
CA VAL A 78 5.42 7.94 4.25
C VAL A 78 4.08 7.43 4.81
N PHE A 79 3.38 6.57 4.08
CA PHE A 79 2.11 6.00 4.55
C PHE A 79 2.29 5.20 5.84
N VAL A 80 3.30 4.32 5.88
CA VAL A 80 3.61 3.50 7.06
C VAL A 80 3.96 4.39 8.24
N ALA A 81 4.77 5.44 8.05
CA ALA A 81 5.11 6.37 9.12
C ALA A 81 3.87 7.07 9.71
N LEU A 82 2.97 7.58 8.85
CA LEU A 82 1.73 8.23 9.31
C LEU A 82 0.78 7.26 10.02
N LEU A 83 0.66 6.03 9.51
CA LEU A 83 -0.16 4.99 10.12
C LEU A 83 0.36 4.58 11.49
N LEU A 84 1.67 4.38 11.64
CA LEU A 84 2.29 4.04 12.92
C LEU A 84 2.22 5.21 13.92
N TYR A 85 2.31 6.45 13.45
CA TYR A 85 2.05 7.62 14.30
C TYR A 85 0.61 7.62 14.84
N LEU A 86 -0.38 7.34 13.98
CA LEU A 86 -1.78 7.22 14.40
C LEU A 86 -1.99 6.06 15.37
N GLN A 87 -1.30 4.92 15.17
CA GLN A 87 -1.31 3.80 16.13
C GLN A 87 -0.79 4.25 17.49
N ALA A 88 0.39 4.85 17.54
CA ALA A 88 1.00 5.29 18.79
C ALA A 88 0.10 6.30 19.55
N ARG A 89 -0.59 7.18 18.82
CA ARG A 89 -1.60 8.07 19.41
C ARG A 89 -2.82 7.31 19.93
N ALA A 90 -3.36 6.37 19.15
CA ALA A 90 -4.50 5.56 19.54
C ALA A 90 -4.21 4.69 20.78
N ASP A 91 -3.00 4.15 20.90
CA ASP A 91 -2.56 3.41 22.09
C ASP A 91 -2.50 4.31 23.33
N LYS A 92 -2.04 5.56 23.16
CA LYS A 92 -1.97 6.54 24.26
C LYS A 92 -3.35 7.05 24.70
N THR A 93 -4.22 7.38 23.74
CA THR A 93 -5.54 8.00 24.03
C THR A 93 -6.67 6.98 24.15
N GLN A 94 -6.41 5.71 23.84
CA GLN A 94 -7.41 4.65 23.72
C GLN A 94 -8.55 5.03 22.76
N ASN A 95 -8.25 5.87 21.75
CA ASN A 95 -9.22 6.40 20.81
C ASN A 95 -8.59 6.66 19.43
N LEU A 96 -9.32 6.29 18.38
CA LEU A 96 -8.98 6.56 16.99
C LEU A 96 -10.16 7.29 16.33
N THR A 97 -9.91 8.49 15.79
CA THR A 97 -10.95 9.31 15.18
C THR A 97 -11.57 8.63 13.96
N THR A 98 -12.82 8.96 13.63
CA THR A 98 -13.48 8.43 12.43
C THR A 98 -12.69 8.77 11.16
N THR A 99 -12.15 9.98 11.07
CA THR A 99 -11.28 10.40 9.96
C THR A 99 -10.06 9.49 9.83
N ALA A 100 -9.40 9.17 10.95
CA ALA A 100 -8.24 8.29 10.95
C ALA A 100 -8.60 6.86 10.52
N LYS A 101 -9.75 6.33 10.97
CA LYS A 101 -10.26 5.02 10.52
C LYS A 101 -10.49 4.99 9.01
N VAL A 102 -11.19 6.01 8.48
CA VAL A 102 -11.46 6.14 7.03
C VAL A 102 -10.14 6.28 6.26
N ALA A 103 -9.20 7.08 6.76
CA ALA A 103 -7.89 7.28 6.14
C ALA A 103 -7.08 5.97 6.05
N CYS A 104 -7.10 5.15 7.11
CA CYS A 104 -6.47 3.82 7.12
C CYS A 104 -7.07 2.91 6.04
N LEU A 105 -8.41 2.83 5.98
CA LEU A 105 -9.12 2.00 5.01
C LEU A 105 -8.88 2.44 3.57
N LEU A 106 -9.04 3.73 3.26
CA LEU A 106 -8.83 4.25 1.91
C LEU A 106 -7.40 4.05 1.42
N THR A 107 -6.40 4.32 2.27
CA THR A 107 -4.99 4.10 1.93
C THR A 107 -4.71 2.63 1.66
N THR A 108 -5.25 1.73 2.49
CA THR A 108 -5.03 0.28 2.38
C THR A 108 -5.72 -0.30 1.15
N ILE A 109 -7.03 -0.10 1.04
CA ILE A 109 -7.85 -0.62 -0.06
C ILE A 109 -7.40 -0.01 -1.38
N GLY A 110 -7.15 1.30 -1.42
CA GLY A 110 -6.62 1.97 -2.60
C GLY A 110 -5.29 1.39 -3.06
N SER A 111 -4.37 1.10 -2.13
CA SER A 111 -3.08 0.46 -2.43
C SER A 111 -3.23 -0.95 -2.99
N VAL A 112 -4.12 -1.76 -2.42
CA VAL A 112 -4.42 -3.12 -2.92
C VAL A 112 -5.03 -3.05 -4.32
N ILE A 113 -6.08 -2.25 -4.52
CA ILE A 113 -6.76 -2.10 -5.81
C ILE A 113 -5.80 -1.54 -6.86
N PHE A 114 -4.95 -0.58 -6.50
CA PHE A 114 -3.94 -0.04 -7.42
C PHE A 114 -2.97 -1.13 -7.86
N THR A 115 -2.47 -1.94 -6.93
CA THR A 115 -1.55 -3.04 -7.22
C THR A 115 -2.19 -4.09 -8.14
N ILE A 116 -3.44 -4.49 -7.84
CA ILE A 116 -4.20 -5.45 -8.68
C ILE A 116 -4.48 -4.86 -10.06
N GLY A 117 -4.98 -3.63 -10.11
CA GLY A 117 -5.27 -2.93 -11.35
C GLY A 117 -4.03 -2.78 -12.21
N PHE A 118 -2.86 -2.70 -11.59
CA PHE A 118 -1.62 -2.66 -12.34
C PHE A 118 -1.16 -4.03 -12.85
N ALA A 119 -1.36 -5.09 -12.08
CA ALA A 119 -1.03 -6.46 -12.49
C ALA A 119 -1.80 -6.90 -13.74
N THR A 120 -2.91 -6.24 -14.08
CA THR A 120 -3.75 -6.53 -15.25
C THR A 120 -3.51 -5.59 -16.44
N VAL A 121 -2.52 -4.69 -16.38
CA VAL A 121 -2.18 -3.81 -17.50
C VAL A 121 -1.16 -4.49 -18.42
N GLU A 122 -1.48 -4.56 -19.71
CA GLU A 122 -0.61 -5.16 -20.74
C GLU A 122 0.63 -4.30 -21.06
N ASN A 123 0.47 -2.98 -21.12
CA ASN A 123 1.54 -2.04 -21.46
C ASN A 123 1.36 -0.67 -20.79
N LEU A 124 2.43 0.12 -20.74
CA LEU A 124 2.39 1.42 -20.05
C LEU A 124 1.44 2.46 -20.68
N SER A 125 1.15 2.35 -21.97
CA SER A 125 0.27 3.30 -22.68
C SER A 125 -1.21 3.06 -22.38
N LYS A 126 -1.59 1.86 -21.93
CA LYS A 126 -2.94 1.53 -21.49
C LYS A 126 -3.10 1.79 -19.99
N THR A 127 -4.29 2.26 -19.64
CA THR A 127 -4.76 2.30 -18.24
C THR A 127 -6.04 1.49 -18.14
N ASN A 128 -6.38 1.05 -16.93
CA ASN A 128 -7.66 0.43 -16.67
C ASN A 128 -8.36 1.12 -15.49
N LYS A 129 -9.67 0.89 -15.38
CA LYS A 129 -10.51 1.51 -14.35
C LYS A 129 -10.01 1.16 -12.94
N LEU A 130 -9.52 -0.07 -12.72
CA LEU A 130 -9.03 -0.51 -11.41
C LEU A 130 -7.80 0.28 -10.97
N LYS A 131 -6.80 0.44 -11.85
CA LYS A 131 -5.60 1.24 -11.57
C LYS A 131 -5.98 2.68 -11.23
N LEU A 132 -6.89 3.29 -12.00
CA LEU A 132 -7.36 4.66 -11.75
C LEU A 132 -8.09 4.78 -10.41
N ILE A 133 -9.06 3.90 -10.15
CA ILE A 133 -9.81 3.88 -8.88
C ILE A 133 -8.85 3.69 -7.71
N GLY A 134 -7.96 2.69 -7.78
CA GLY A 134 -6.98 2.42 -6.73
C GLY A 134 -6.07 3.63 -6.45
N ALA A 135 -5.56 4.29 -7.50
CA ALA A 135 -4.73 5.48 -7.35
C ALA A 135 -5.51 6.62 -6.65
N THR A 136 -6.71 6.94 -7.14
CA THR A 136 -7.52 8.03 -6.58
C THR A 136 -7.92 7.74 -5.13
N THR A 137 -8.39 6.52 -4.83
CA THR A 137 -8.75 6.10 -3.48
C THR A 137 -7.54 6.18 -2.54
N ARG A 138 -6.37 5.75 -2.99
CA ARG A 138 -5.12 5.80 -2.21
C ARG A 138 -4.70 7.25 -1.91
N TYR A 139 -4.77 8.16 -2.88
CA TYR A 139 -4.42 9.57 -2.65
C TYR A 139 -5.45 10.30 -1.78
N ALA A 140 -6.73 10.00 -1.92
CA ALA A 140 -7.75 10.50 -0.99
C ALA A 140 -7.48 9.99 0.44
N GLY A 141 -7.12 8.72 0.60
CA GLY A 141 -6.67 8.15 1.87
C GLY A 141 -5.44 8.85 2.43
N PHE A 142 -4.46 9.16 1.59
CA PHE A 142 -3.26 9.89 2.01
C PHE A 142 -3.58 11.31 2.51
N ALA A 143 -4.40 12.06 1.77
CA ALA A 143 -4.85 13.38 2.22
C ALA A 143 -5.58 13.29 3.57
N ALA A 144 -6.45 12.28 3.74
CA ALA A 144 -7.14 12.03 5.01
C ALA A 144 -6.18 11.62 6.15
N LEU A 145 -5.09 10.89 5.85
CA LEU A 145 -4.05 10.57 6.84
C LEU A 145 -3.34 11.83 7.32
N VAL A 146 -2.93 12.70 6.39
CA VAL A 146 -2.28 13.98 6.73
C VAL A 146 -3.19 14.83 7.60
N LEU A 147 -4.47 14.98 7.23
CA LEU A 147 -5.45 15.71 8.03
C LEU A 147 -5.63 15.09 9.42
N SER A 148 -5.69 13.76 9.51
CA SER A 148 -5.84 13.06 10.80
C SER A 148 -4.64 13.27 11.71
N VAL A 149 -3.42 13.28 11.16
CA VAL A 149 -2.20 13.56 11.91
C VAL A 149 -2.16 15.01 12.39
N LEU A 150 -2.52 15.97 11.54
CA LEU A 150 -2.60 17.39 11.91
C LEU A 150 -3.61 17.61 13.03
N GLN A 151 -4.82 17.04 12.92
CA GLN A 151 -5.83 17.10 13.97
C GLN A 151 -5.34 16.49 15.29
N ALA A 152 -4.67 15.34 15.22
CA ALA A 152 -4.12 14.68 16.40
C ALA A 152 -2.97 15.47 17.04
N GLY A 153 -2.26 16.29 16.27
CA GLY A 153 -1.21 17.20 16.75
C GLY A 153 -1.76 18.45 17.44
N LEU A 154 -2.84 19.03 16.92
CA LEU A 154 -3.49 20.22 17.50
C LEU A 154 -4.23 19.94 18.83
N GLN A 155 -4.47 18.68 19.15
CA GLN A 155 -5.10 18.23 20.40
C GLN A 155 -4.09 17.84 21.49
N GLN A 156 -2.80 18.17 21.31
CA GLN A 156 -1.75 18.00 22.32
C GLN A 156 -1.65 19.24 23.19
#